data_AF-A0A674PPX9-F1
#
_entry.id   AF-A0A674PPX9-F1
#
_cell.length_a   1.000
_cell.length_b   1.000
_cell.length_c   1.000
_cell.angle_alpha   90.00
_cell.angle_beta   90.00
_cell.angle_gamma   90.00
#
_symmetry.space_group_name_H-M   'P 1'
#
loop_
_entity.id
_entity.type
_entity.pdbx_description
1 polymer ?
#
loop_
_entity_poly.entity_id
_entity_poly.type
_entity_poly.pdbx_seq_one_letter_code
_entity_poly.pdbx_strand_id
1 'polypeptide(L)'
;MADQHESIDLMSPPADPPGSAGHSWFPGPPPPIYSCTLTPELVAKAREELQEKPEWRLRDVQALRDMILKEQPNLRTRLDDSFLLRFLRARKFDYDRALQLLLNYHAGRKAWPEVFKDLKPSTVKHVLDLGFLTVLPHPDPNGRFILCLRPGRRCLLLFYKTFSALYNLILLAVSLLLMHTCSSPSPCAGKWKPNDYPFVDNVRAIYLTLEKLIQPEVTQVNGIVILADYTGVGMSQASNPGPFLAKKVVSILQDGFPIRIKAVNIINEPRIFKGIFAIIKPFLKEKMAERYVLHGSDPRSLHRHIPRSVLPQEYGGTAGQLDMCAWSRLLLDSEEEFIVEFCQPDPLEGVVFPDSMLFDGEQAGGGQDEDTFRGLRSQLYYCY
;
A
#
# COMPACT_ATOMS: atom_id res chain seq x y z
N MET A 1 3.85 -34.20 -79.40
CA MET A 1 2.79 -33.68 -78.49
C MET A 1 3.47 -33.34 -77.17
N ALA A 2 3.11 -32.17 -76.64
CA ALA A 2 3.49 -31.58 -75.36
C ALA A 2 3.27 -32.54 -74.17
N ASP A 3 3.68 -32.31 -72.92
CA ASP A 3 4.22 -31.14 -72.23
C ASP A 3 4.81 -31.61 -70.89
N GLN A 4 5.62 -30.72 -70.31
CA GLN A 4 6.16 -30.55 -68.96
C GLN A 4 5.64 -31.40 -67.78
N HIS A 5 6.60 -31.83 -66.94
CA HIS A 5 6.57 -31.50 -65.50
C HIS A 5 8.00 -31.45 -64.94
N GLU A 6 8.50 -30.23 -64.70
CA GLU A 6 9.64 -29.95 -63.83
C GLU A 6 9.25 -30.23 -62.37
N SER A 7 10.18 -30.79 -61.60
CA SER A 7 10.28 -30.52 -60.16
C SER A 7 11.76 -30.52 -59.77
N ILE A 8 12.09 -29.46 -59.05
CA ILE A 8 13.40 -28.84 -58.89
C ILE A 8 14.15 -29.52 -57.74
N ASP A 9 15.40 -29.90 -58.00
CA ASP A 9 16.38 -30.25 -56.97
C ASP A 9 16.55 -29.11 -55.96
N LEU A 10 16.37 -29.41 -54.68
CA LEU A 10 16.63 -28.53 -53.54
C LEU A 10 18.12 -28.17 -53.49
N MET A 11 18.53 -27.14 -54.22
CA MET A 11 19.83 -26.50 -54.04
C MET A 11 19.86 -25.84 -52.65
N SER A 12 20.85 -26.25 -51.86
CA SER A 12 21.20 -25.64 -50.58
C SER A 12 21.46 -24.14 -50.75
N PRO A 13 21.16 -23.30 -49.74
CA PRO A 13 21.40 -21.86 -49.85
C PRO A 13 22.89 -21.57 -50.05
N PRO A 14 23.26 -20.55 -50.84
CA PRO A 14 24.65 -20.21 -51.06
C PRO A 14 25.29 -19.76 -49.75
N ALA A 15 26.51 -20.24 -49.49
CA ALA A 15 27.34 -19.79 -48.39
C ALA A 15 27.59 -18.27 -48.52
N ASP A 16 27.41 -17.54 -47.42
CA ASP A 16 27.67 -16.10 -47.37
C ASP A 16 29.12 -15.79 -47.76
N PRO A 17 29.37 -14.72 -48.55
CA PRO A 17 30.71 -14.31 -48.90
C PRO A 17 31.47 -13.82 -47.64
N PRO A 18 32.76 -14.16 -47.50
CA PRO A 18 33.52 -13.75 -46.33
C PRO A 18 33.86 -12.27 -46.45
N GLY A 19 33.25 -11.45 -45.59
CA GLY A 19 33.63 -10.06 -45.40
C GLY A 19 32.62 -9.05 -45.93
N SER A 20 31.55 -8.83 -45.17
CA SER A 20 30.89 -7.53 -45.13
C SER A 20 30.67 -7.16 -43.66
N ALA A 21 31.60 -6.38 -43.13
CA ALA A 21 31.42 -5.64 -41.88
C ALA A 21 30.26 -4.67 -42.06
N GLY A 22 29.05 -5.10 -41.72
CA GLY A 22 27.88 -4.27 -41.62
C GLY A 22 27.79 -3.69 -40.22
N HIS A 23 28.38 -2.52 -40.01
CA HIS A 23 28.02 -1.64 -38.90
C HIS A 23 26.53 -1.29 -39.03
N SER A 24 25.65 -2.02 -38.34
CA SER A 24 24.26 -1.59 -38.16
C SER A 24 24.27 -0.38 -37.22
N TRP A 25 24.26 0.82 -37.80
CA TRP A 25 24.21 2.10 -37.08
C TRP A 25 22.85 2.36 -36.40
N PHE A 26 21.90 1.44 -36.52
CA PHE A 26 20.67 1.52 -35.75
C PHE A 26 20.92 0.95 -34.36
N PRO A 27 20.78 1.73 -33.28
CA PRO A 27 20.62 1.12 -31.97
C PRO A 27 19.47 0.12 -32.13
N GLY A 28 19.72 -1.14 -31.75
CA GLY A 28 18.64 -2.12 -31.67
C GLY A 28 17.47 -1.51 -30.88
N PRO A 29 16.23 -1.95 -31.14
CA PRO A 29 15.08 -1.42 -30.39
C PRO A 29 15.44 -1.43 -28.90
N PRO A 30 15.18 -0.34 -28.17
CA PRO A 30 15.52 -0.26 -26.76
C PRO A 30 15.00 -1.55 -26.10
N PRO A 31 15.81 -2.19 -25.23
CA PRO A 31 15.39 -3.43 -24.58
C PRO A 31 14.00 -3.21 -23.98
N PRO A 32 13.11 -4.22 -24.02
CA PRO A 32 11.77 -4.06 -23.47
C PRO A 32 11.91 -3.47 -22.06
N ILE A 33 11.25 -2.33 -21.86
CA ILE A 33 11.39 -1.46 -20.66
C ILE A 33 11.06 -2.25 -19.39
N TYR A 34 10.31 -3.34 -19.53
CA TYR A 34 9.99 -4.30 -18.48
C TYR A 34 10.60 -5.68 -18.76
N SER A 35 11.33 -6.20 -17.76
CA SER A 35 11.78 -7.59 -17.69
C SER A 35 11.09 -8.28 -16.52
N CYS A 36 10.39 -9.39 -16.78
CA CYS A 36 9.70 -10.11 -15.73
C CYS A 36 10.70 -10.79 -14.79
N THR A 37 10.57 -10.50 -13.50
CA THR A 37 11.44 -11.03 -12.43
C THR A 37 10.86 -12.28 -11.75
N LEU A 38 9.70 -12.77 -12.19
CA LEU A 38 9.05 -13.95 -11.61
C LEU A 38 9.76 -15.24 -12.01
N THR A 39 9.90 -16.16 -11.06
CA THR A 39 10.34 -17.53 -11.36
C THR A 39 9.25 -18.29 -12.14
N PRO A 40 9.58 -19.41 -12.84
CA PRO A 40 8.59 -20.21 -13.56
C PRO A 40 7.41 -20.66 -12.69
N GLU A 41 7.66 -20.99 -11.41
CA GLU A 41 6.62 -21.40 -10.46
C GLU A 41 5.67 -20.24 -10.14
N LEU A 42 6.21 -19.03 -9.96
CA LEU A 42 5.41 -17.83 -9.73
C LEU A 42 4.67 -17.38 -10.99
N VAL A 43 5.23 -17.62 -12.17
CA VAL A 43 4.53 -17.41 -13.44
C VAL A 43 3.33 -18.34 -13.55
N ALA A 44 3.48 -19.63 -13.23
CA ALA A 44 2.38 -20.58 -13.24
C ALA A 44 1.30 -20.19 -12.23
N LYS A 45 1.70 -19.82 -11.01
CA LYS A 45 0.79 -19.31 -9.97
C LYS A 45 0.06 -18.03 -10.40
N ALA A 46 0.75 -17.09 -11.04
CA ALA A 46 0.13 -15.86 -11.53
C ALA A 46 -0.89 -16.15 -12.64
N ARG A 47 -0.60 -17.11 -13.54
CA ARG A 47 -1.55 -17.57 -14.55
C ARG A 47 -2.82 -18.15 -13.92
N GLU A 48 -2.68 -18.97 -12.88
CA GLU A 48 -3.81 -19.63 -12.22
C GLU A 48 -4.60 -18.67 -11.31
N GLU A 49 -3.94 -17.96 -10.39
CA GLU A 49 -4.60 -17.13 -9.38
C GLU A 49 -5.05 -15.76 -9.92
N LEU A 50 -4.29 -15.20 -10.87
CA LEU A 50 -4.42 -13.83 -11.35
C LEU A 50 -4.82 -13.73 -12.82
N GLN A 51 -4.96 -14.86 -13.53
CA GLN A 51 -5.26 -14.88 -14.96
C GLN A 51 -4.20 -14.16 -15.81
N GLU A 52 -2.98 -14.02 -15.28
CA GLU A 52 -1.86 -13.39 -15.96
C GLU A 52 -1.28 -14.33 -17.02
N LYS A 53 -1.39 -13.96 -18.29
CA LYS A 53 -0.77 -14.70 -19.39
C LYS A 53 0.55 -14.02 -19.78
N PRO A 54 1.72 -14.62 -19.52
CA PRO A 54 3.03 -14.03 -19.86
C PRO A 54 3.14 -13.53 -21.30
N GLU A 55 2.56 -14.28 -22.23
CA GLU A 55 2.51 -13.97 -23.66
C GLU A 55 1.71 -12.69 -23.99
N TRP A 56 0.76 -12.30 -23.15
CA TRP A 56 -0.11 -11.14 -23.36
C TRP A 56 0.18 -9.99 -22.40
N ARG A 57 1.04 -10.20 -21.40
CA ARG A 57 1.32 -9.24 -20.33
C ARG A 57 1.56 -7.80 -20.83
N LEU A 58 2.46 -7.61 -21.79
CA LEU A 58 2.77 -6.26 -22.30
C LEU A 58 1.61 -5.67 -23.10
N ARG A 59 0.86 -6.50 -23.83
CA ARG A 59 -0.36 -6.09 -24.53
C ARG A 59 -1.44 -5.65 -23.53
N ASP A 60 -1.63 -6.39 -22.46
CA ASP A 60 -2.64 -6.12 -21.43
C ASP A 60 -2.29 -4.84 -20.66
N VAL A 61 -1.01 -4.61 -20.39
CA VAL A 61 -0.49 -3.34 -19.84
C VAL A 61 -0.75 -2.18 -20.78
N GLN A 62 -0.48 -2.34 -22.09
CA GLN A 62 -0.75 -1.31 -23.08
C GLN A 62 -2.25 -1.00 -23.17
N ALA A 63 -3.11 -2.01 -23.13
CA ALA A 63 -4.56 -1.82 -23.14
C ALA A 63 -5.05 -1.00 -21.94
N LEU A 64 -4.56 -1.27 -20.73
CA LEU A 64 -4.89 -0.45 -19.56
C LEU A 64 -4.36 0.98 -19.69
N ARG A 65 -3.14 1.16 -20.24
CA ARG A 65 -2.57 2.48 -20.49
C ARG A 65 -3.43 3.30 -21.45
N ASP A 66 -3.83 2.71 -22.58
CA ASP A 66 -4.66 3.37 -23.58
C ASP A 66 -6.04 3.73 -23.01
N MET A 67 -6.62 2.84 -22.19
CA MET A 67 -7.87 3.08 -21.49
C MET A 67 -7.77 4.28 -20.54
N ILE A 68 -6.69 4.38 -19.75
CA ILE A 68 -6.45 5.53 -18.85
C ILE A 68 -6.33 6.83 -19.66
N LEU A 69 -5.54 6.84 -20.73
CA LEU A 69 -5.32 8.03 -21.55
C LEU A 69 -6.61 8.49 -22.25
N LYS A 70 -7.48 7.55 -22.64
CA LYS A 70 -8.75 7.85 -23.29
C LYS A 70 -9.80 8.36 -22.29
N GLU A 71 -9.96 7.69 -21.16
CA GLU A 71 -11.04 7.99 -20.21
C GLU A 71 -10.68 9.10 -19.22
N GLN A 72 -9.39 9.29 -18.92
CA GLN A 72 -8.87 10.22 -17.93
C GLN A 72 -7.68 11.02 -18.48
N PRO A 73 -7.86 11.83 -19.55
CA PRO A 73 -6.77 12.52 -20.24
C PRO A 73 -6.00 13.52 -19.36
N ASN A 74 -6.62 13.99 -18.28
CA ASN A 74 -6.03 14.95 -17.34
C ASN A 74 -5.39 14.28 -16.11
N LEU A 75 -5.54 12.96 -15.94
CA LEU A 75 -4.93 12.25 -14.83
C LEU A 75 -3.42 12.18 -15.03
N ARG A 76 -2.68 13.02 -14.31
CA ARG A 76 -1.22 12.90 -14.28
C ARG A 76 -0.92 11.71 -13.38
N THR A 77 -0.42 10.63 -13.92
CA THR A 77 0.01 9.48 -13.13
C THR A 77 1.15 8.82 -13.83
N ARG A 78 1.95 8.11 -13.05
CA ARG A 78 2.92 7.16 -13.57
C ARG A 78 2.21 6.10 -14.42
N LEU A 79 2.75 5.77 -15.60
CA LEU A 79 2.15 4.87 -16.59
C LEU A 79 3.14 3.82 -17.15
N ASP A 80 4.31 3.63 -16.54
CA ASP A 80 5.21 2.53 -16.92
C ASP A 80 4.62 1.16 -16.55
N ASP A 81 5.15 0.15 -17.22
CA ASP A 81 4.65 -1.22 -17.14
C ASP A 81 4.65 -1.76 -15.71
N SER A 82 5.72 -1.50 -14.95
CA SER A 82 5.87 -2.05 -13.59
C SER A 82 4.84 -1.47 -12.61
N PHE A 83 4.42 -0.22 -12.82
CA PHE A 83 3.37 0.41 -12.03
C PHE A 83 1.99 -0.13 -12.40
N LEU A 84 1.65 -0.14 -13.69
CA LEU A 84 0.35 -0.62 -14.18
C LEU A 84 0.11 -2.10 -13.87
N LEU A 85 1.17 -2.93 -13.91
CA LEU A 85 1.08 -4.34 -13.53
C LEU A 85 0.61 -4.57 -12.10
N ARG A 86 0.88 -3.64 -11.16
CA ARG A 86 0.39 -3.74 -9.78
C ARG A 86 -1.14 -3.78 -9.76
N PHE A 87 -1.78 -2.91 -10.53
CA PHE A 87 -3.23 -2.79 -10.61
C PHE A 87 -3.86 -3.98 -11.34
N LEU A 88 -3.28 -4.38 -12.48
CA LEU A 88 -3.71 -5.57 -13.22
C LEU A 88 -3.64 -6.83 -12.34
N ARG A 89 -2.50 -7.09 -11.69
CA ARG A 89 -2.33 -8.25 -10.80
C ARG A 89 -3.26 -8.21 -9.60
N ALA A 90 -3.47 -7.03 -9.00
CA ALA A 90 -4.41 -6.86 -7.89
C ALA A 90 -5.87 -7.11 -8.28
N ARG A 91 -6.21 -7.00 -9.57
CA ARG A 91 -7.56 -7.20 -10.11
C ARG A 91 -7.65 -8.36 -11.11
N LYS A 92 -6.68 -9.28 -11.08
CA LYS A 92 -6.67 -10.49 -11.91
C LYS A 92 -6.84 -10.20 -13.41
N PHE A 93 -6.18 -9.14 -13.89
CA PHE A 93 -6.22 -8.71 -15.29
C PHE A 93 -7.64 -8.34 -15.79
N ASP A 94 -8.57 -8.01 -14.88
CA ASP A 94 -9.84 -7.33 -15.18
C ASP A 94 -9.56 -5.83 -15.38
N TYR A 95 -9.64 -5.35 -16.62
CA TYR A 95 -9.25 -3.98 -17.00
C TYR A 95 -10.09 -2.91 -16.32
N ASP A 96 -11.42 -3.07 -16.34
CA ASP A 96 -12.35 -2.10 -15.75
C ASP A 96 -12.09 -1.99 -14.24
N ARG A 97 -11.91 -3.13 -13.57
CA ARG A 97 -11.58 -3.13 -12.13
C ARG A 97 -10.20 -2.57 -11.84
N ALA A 98 -9.21 -2.82 -12.70
CA ALA A 98 -7.86 -2.29 -12.54
C ALA A 98 -7.85 -0.76 -12.70
N LEU A 99 -8.57 -0.23 -13.71
CA LEU A 99 -8.78 1.20 -13.87
C LEU A 99 -9.48 1.78 -12.64
N GLN A 100 -10.61 1.20 -12.20
CA GLN A 100 -11.33 1.69 -11.02
C GLN A 100 -10.44 1.71 -9.76
N LEU A 101 -9.63 0.68 -9.55
CA LEU A 101 -8.66 0.64 -8.43
C LEU A 101 -7.62 1.77 -8.54
N LEU A 102 -7.14 2.06 -9.76
CA LEU A 102 -6.20 3.16 -9.99
C LEU A 102 -6.84 4.53 -9.71
N LEU A 103 -8.10 4.73 -10.12
CA LEU A 103 -8.81 5.96 -9.81
C LEU A 103 -9.07 6.11 -8.30
N ASN A 104 -9.47 5.03 -7.63
CA ASN A 104 -9.64 5.03 -6.17
C ASN A 104 -8.31 5.29 -5.43
N TYR A 105 -7.21 4.76 -5.95
CA TYR A 105 -5.86 4.98 -5.42
C TYR A 105 -5.49 6.47 -5.45
N HIS A 106 -5.86 7.19 -6.50
CA HIS A 106 -5.67 8.63 -6.59
C HIS A 106 -6.70 9.44 -5.79
N ALA A 107 -7.98 9.10 -5.89
CA ALA A 107 -9.05 9.76 -5.15
C ALA A 107 -8.86 9.67 -3.62
N GLY A 108 -8.43 8.51 -3.12
CA GLY A 108 -8.12 8.32 -1.70
C GLY A 108 -6.97 9.20 -1.21
N ARG A 109 -5.97 9.45 -2.06
CA ARG A 109 -4.88 10.38 -1.74
C ARG A 109 -5.39 11.82 -1.62
N LYS A 110 -6.22 12.23 -2.58
CA LYS A 110 -6.82 13.58 -2.62
C LYS A 110 -7.76 13.83 -1.43
N ALA A 111 -8.55 12.84 -1.06
CA ALA A 111 -9.57 12.96 0.00
C ALA A 111 -9.02 12.84 1.43
N TRP A 112 -7.71 12.62 1.60
CA TRP A 112 -7.09 12.56 2.92
C TRP A 112 -5.71 13.26 2.94
N PRO A 113 -5.65 14.58 2.68
CA PRO A 113 -4.40 15.32 2.56
C PRO A 113 -3.54 15.26 3.83
N GLU A 114 -4.14 15.09 5.01
CA GLU A 114 -3.40 14.91 6.28
C GLU A 114 -2.47 13.69 6.24
N VAL A 115 -2.87 12.62 5.53
CA VAL A 115 -2.04 11.42 5.34
C VAL A 115 -1.10 11.60 4.14
N PHE A 116 -1.56 12.17 3.03
CA PHE A 116 -0.82 12.06 1.76
C PHE A 116 0.02 13.27 1.39
N LYS A 117 -0.22 14.43 2.00
CA LYS A 117 0.61 15.63 1.76
C LYS A 117 2.02 15.42 2.31
N ASP A 118 3.03 15.70 1.48
CA ASP A 118 4.46 15.57 1.81
C ASP A 118 4.76 14.18 2.42
N LEU A 119 4.19 13.12 1.85
CA LEU A 119 4.30 11.77 2.38
C LEU A 119 5.66 11.15 2.06
N LYS A 120 6.58 11.24 3.02
CA LYS A 120 7.94 10.66 2.93
C LYS A 120 8.44 10.09 4.27
N PRO A 121 9.40 9.16 4.26
CA PRO A 121 9.91 8.49 5.46
C PRO A 121 10.36 9.42 6.59
N SER A 122 11.09 10.51 6.29
CA SER A 122 11.55 11.46 7.31
C SER A 122 10.41 12.09 8.13
N THR A 123 9.24 12.28 7.53
CA THR A 123 8.06 12.86 8.21
C THR A 123 7.43 11.94 9.25
N VAL A 124 7.72 10.63 9.18
CA VAL A 124 7.22 9.63 10.12
C VAL A 124 8.36 8.94 10.88
N LYS A 125 9.58 9.48 10.82
CA LYS A 125 10.75 8.88 11.47
C LYS A 125 10.51 8.61 12.96
N HIS A 126 9.82 9.51 13.66
CA HIS A 126 9.44 9.30 15.06
C HIS A 126 8.58 8.06 15.27
N VAL A 127 7.64 7.75 14.37
CA VAL A 127 6.83 6.53 14.44
C VAL A 127 7.67 5.28 14.18
N LEU A 128 8.60 5.36 13.22
CA LEU A 128 9.51 4.27 12.91
C LEU A 128 10.47 3.98 14.08
N ASP A 129 11.06 5.01 14.68
CA ASP A 129 11.95 4.93 15.84
C ASP A 129 11.24 4.34 17.08
N LEU A 130 9.94 4.57 17.22
CA LEU A 130 9.11 3.98 18.28
C LEU A 130 8.85 2.48 18.09
N GLY A 131 9.21 1.93 16.93
CA GLY A 131 9.00 0.54 16.59
C GLY A 131 7.52 0.18 16.48
N PHE A 132 6.70 1.09 15.95
CA PHE A 132 5.29 0.84 15.67
C PHE A 132 5.09 -0.25 14.62
N LEU A 133 5.96 -0.33 13.62
CA LEU A 133 5.90 -1.35 12.57
C LEU A 133 7.29 -1.82 12.14
N THR A 134 7.34 -3.01 11.55
CA THR A 134 8.49 -3.54 10.79
C THR A 134 7.99 -4.60 9.81
N VAL A 135 8.85 -5.05 8.91
CA VAL A 135 8.60 -6.21 8.04
C VAL A 135 9.60 -7.29 8.40
N LEU A 136 9.12 -8.51 8.59
CA LEU A 136 9.99 -9.64 8.89
C LEU A 136 10.89 -9.95 7.67
N PRO A 137 12.18 -10.25 7.88
CA PRO A 137 13.17 -10.35 6.80
C PRO A 137 12.91 -11.54 5.87
N HIS A 138 12.23 -12.57 6.35
CA HIS A 138 11.91 -13.77 5.59
C HIS A 138 10.41 -13.89 5.35
N PRO A 139 9.99 -14.16 4.10
CA PRO A 139 8.59 -14.43 3.81
C PRO A 139 8.14 -15.76 4.41
N ASP A 140 6.82 -15.95 4.53
CA ASP A 140 6.22 -17.25 4.87
C ASP A 140 6.50 -18.32 3.78
N PRO A 141 6.20 -19.61 4.01
CA PRO A 141 6.38 -20.65 2.99
C PRO A 141 5.61 -20.45 1.70
N ASN A 142 4.62 -19.54 1.67
CA ASN A 142 3.88 -19.18 0.47
C ASN A 142 4.51 -17.97 -0.26
N GLY A 143 5.68 -17.50 0.18
CA GLY A 143 6.40 -16.36 -0.37
C GLY A 143 5.79 -15.01 -0.02
N ARG A 144 5.03 -14.92 1.09
CA ARG A 144 4.34 -13.69 1.53
C ARG A 144 5.16 -12.99 2.60
N PHE A 145 5.50 -11.72 2.37
CA PHE A 145 6.11 -10.89 3.42
C PHE A 145 5.13 -10.65 4.56
N ILE A 146 5.66 -10.59 5.79
CA ILE A 146 4.87 -10.42 7.02
C ILE A 146 5.12 -9.00 7.54
N LEU A 147 4.10 -8.15 7.41
CA LEU A 147 4.07 -6.82 8.02
C LEU A 147 3.66 -6.95 9.49
N CYS A 148 4.58 -6.63 10.40
CA CYS A 148 4.34 -6.64 11.83
C CYS A 148 3.94 -5.24 12.30
N LEU A 149 2.78 -5.12 12.95
CA LEU A 149 2.27 -3.89 13.56
C LEU A 149 2.18 -4.07 15.08
N ARG A 150 2.64 -3.08 15.85
CA ARG A 150 2.68 -3.13 17.32
C ARG A 150 2.03 -1.88 17.93
N PRO A 151 0.69 -1.74 17.84
CA PRO A 151 -0.01 -0.54 18.31
C PRO A 151 0.20 -0.22 19.80
N GLY A 152 0.53 -1.20 20.64
CA GLY A 152 0.78 -0.99 22.07
C GLY A 152 2.18 -0.47 22.42
N ARG A 153 3.12 -0.42 21.46
CA ARG A 153 4.44 0.18 21.68
C ARG A 153 4.33 1.71 21.61
N ARG A 154 4.22 2.38 22.76
CA ARG A 154 4.64 3.78 22.92
C ARG A 154 5.61 3.96 24.08
N CYS A 155 6.51 4.90 23.86
CA CYS A 155 7.55 5.36 24.78
C CYS A 155 6.97 5.78 26.13
N LEU A 156 7.52 5.22 27.21
CA LEU A 156 7.43 5.79 28.56
C LEU A 156 7.95 7.25 28.62
N LEU A 157 8.69 7.73 27.61
CA LEU A 157 9.13 9.13 27.53
C LEU A 157 8.03 10.12 27.09
N LEU A 158 6.88 9.66 26.61
CA LEU A 158 5.72 10.55 26.35
C LEU A 158 4.84 10.77 27.58
N PHE A 159 5.11 10.07 28.69
CA PHE A 159 4.43 10.29 29.97
C PHE A 159 5.21 11.20 30.93
N TYR A 160 6.50 11.44 30.71
CA TYR A 160 7.31 12.21 31.67
C TYR A 160 7.20 13.74 31.52
N LYS A 161 6.61 14.25 30.44
CA LYS A 161 6.34 15.70 30.30
C LYS A 161 4.96 16.15 30.79
N THR A 162 4.03 15.23 31.05
CA THR A 162 2.73 15.58 31.68
C THR A 162 2.75 15.52 33.20
N PHE A 163 3.72 14.82 33.82
CA PHE A 163 3.88 14.85 35.29
C PHE A 163 4.79 15.98 35.82
N SER A 164 5.54 16.67 34.96
CA SER A 164 6.30 17.87 35.35
C SER A 164 5.49 19.17 35.27
N ALA A 165 4.34 19.19 34.59
CA ALA A 165 3.53 20.40 34.47
C ALA A 165 2.78 20.74 35.77
N LEU A 166 2.42 19.73 36.58
CA LEU A 166 1.89 19.95 37.93
C LEU A 166 3.01 20.29 38.94
N TYR A 167 4.20 19.69 38.80
CA TYR A 167 5.36 19.99 39.64
C TYR A 167 5.93 21.39 39.41
N ASN A 168 5.97 21.85 38.14
CA ASN A 168 6.34 23.21 37.80
C ASN A 168 5.25 24.25 38.09
N LEU A 169 3.96 23.88 38.13
CA LEU A 169 2.90 24.79 38.58
C LEU A 169 2.96 25.04 40.08
N ILE A 170 3.34 24.02 40.86
CA ILE A 170 3.60 24.15 42.31
C ILE A 170 4.89 24.92 42.58
N LEU A 171 5.95 24.74 41.78
CA LEU A 171 7.19 25.54 41.87
C LEU A 171 7.02 26.98 41.34
N LEU A 172 6.21 27.23 40.30
CA LEU A 172 5.85 28.57 39.84
C LEU A 172 5.00 29.31 40.87
N ALA A 173 4.10 28.62 41.57
CA ALA A 173 3.32 29.23 42.65
C ALA A 173 4.18 29.66 43.84
N VAL A 174 5.31 28.96 44.09
CA VAL A 174 6.29 29.32 45.12
C VAL A 174 7.27 30.40 44.65
N SER A 175 7.55 30.51 43.34
CA SER A 175 8.41 31.58 42.80
C SER A 175 7.64 32.86 42.46
N LEU A 176 6.32 32.81 42.26
CA LEU A 176 5.46 33.99 42.13
C LEU A 176 5.22 34.74 43.46
N LEU A 177 5.72 34.21 44.59
CA LEU A 177 5.73 34.89 45.88
C LEU A 177 7.01 35.70 46.13
N LEU A 178 7.99 35.66 45.21
CA LEU A 178 9.20 36.47 45.31
C LEU A 178 9.56 37.05 43.93
N MET A 179 9.46 38.38 43.87
CA MET A 179 10.13 39.30 42.93
C MET A 179 9.27 39.86 41.77
N HIS A 180 9.19 41.19 41.85
CA HIS A 180 8.59 42.16 40.95
C HIS A 180 9.28 42.26 39.57
N THR A 181 8.48 42.67 38.58
CA THR A 181 8.79 43.43 37.34
C THR A 181 9.81 42.87 36.35
N CYS A 182 9.39 42.62 35.09
CA CYS A 182 9.88 43.35 33.90
C CYS A 182 9.22 42.87 32.59
N SER A 183 9.36 43.72 31.57
CA SER A 183 8.66 43.83 30.28
C SER A 183 9.06 42.81 29.18
N SER A 184 8.25 42.77 28.11
CA SER A 184 8.25 41.88 26.91
C SER A 184 9.40 42.15 25.87
N PRO A 185 9.44 41.60 24.62
CA PRO A 185 8.79 40.43 23.97
C PRO A 185 9.76 39.53 23.12
N SER A 186 9.36 38.30 22.72
CA SER A 186 9.73 37.64 21.43
C SER A 186 8.84 36.41 21.15
N PRO A 187 8.59 36.03 19.87
CA PRO A 187 7.58 35.05 19.47
C PRO A 187 8.15 33.62 19.37
N CYS A 188 7.28 32.68 18.99
CA CYS A 188 7.54 31.26 18.71
C CYS A 188 7.36 30.30 19.89
N ALA A 189 6.11 29.86 20.06
CA ALA A 189 5.77 28.46 20.30
C ALA A 189 4.24 28.35 20.30
N GLY A 190 3.67 27.87 19.19
CA GLY A 190 2.27 27.44 19.18
C GLY A 190 2.07 26.40 20.28
N LYS A 191 1.16 26.70 21.21
CA LYS A 191 0.78 25.81 22.32
C LYS A 191 0.23 24.50 21.74
N TRP A 192 0.98 23.42 21.92
CA TRP A 192 0.68 22.07 21.41
C TRP A 192 -0.51 21.43 22.14
N LYS A 193 -1.43 20.82 21.40
CA LYS A 193 -2.59 20.06 21.94
C LYS A 193 -2.37 18.54 21.79
N PRO A 194 -2.51 17.73 22.85
CA PRO A 194 -2.01 16.34 22.85
C PRO A 194 -2.88 15.26 22.16
N ASN A 195 -3.98 15.57 21.47
CA ASN A 195 -5.02 14.55 21.24
C ASN A 195 -5.13 13.93 19.83
N ASP A 196 -4.39 14.38 18.81
CA ASP A 196 -4.60 13.91 17.41
C ASP A 196 -3.38 13.24 16.73
N TYR A 197 -2.22 13.22 17.38
CA TYR A 197 -0.93 13.09 16.67
C TYR A 197 -0.21 11.71 16.60
N PRO A 198 -0.88 10.56 16.68
CA PRO A 198 -0.22 9.29 16.29
C PRO A 198 -0.98 8.45 15.27
N PHE A 199 -2.29 8.64 15.12
CA PHE A 199 -3.07 7.79 14.21
C PHE A 199 -2.76 8.10 12.75
N VAL A 200 -2.76 9.39 12.37
CA VAL A 200 -2.42 9.82 11.02
C VAL A 200 -1.00 9.38 10.66
N ASP A 201 -0.02 9.63 11.54
CA ASP A 201 1.37 9.23 11.30
C ASP A 201 1.55 7.70 11.23
N ASN A 202 0.77 6.94 12.00
CA ASN A 202 0.73 5.48 11.87
C ASN A 202 0.20 5.05 10.50
N VAL A 203 -0.88 5.68 10.01
CA VAL A 203 -1.42 5.41 8.66
C VAL A 203 -0.40 5.79 7.59
N ARG A 204 0.29 6.94 7.74
CA ARG A 204 1.39 7.38 6.87
C ARG A 204 2.51 6.34 6.82
N ALA A 205 2.98 5.87 7.98
CA ALA A 205 4.03 4.86 8.07
C ALA A 205 3.60 3.51 7.47
N ILE A 206 2.35 3.08 7.69
CA ILE A 206 1.81 1.87 7.07
C ILE A 206 1.75 2.03 5.56
N TYR A 207 1.26 3.17 5.05
CA TYR A 207 1.13 3.39 3.62
C TYR A 207 2.50 3.40 2.92
N LEU A 208 3.50 4.10 3.48
CA LEU A 208 4.90 4.06 2.99
C LEU A 208 5.45 2.63 2.96
N THR A 209 5.13 1.84 3.98
CA THR A 209 5.52 0.41 4.04
C THR A 209 4.84 -0.41 2.95
N LEU A 210 3.55 -0.21 2.70
CA LEU A 210 2.81 -0.90 1.66
C LEU A 210 3.31 -0.52 0.25
N GLU A 211 3.64 0.75 0.03
CA GLU A 211 4.24 1.25 -1.21
C GLU A 211 5.61 0.62 -1.48
N LYS A 212 6.43 0.45 -0.44
CA LYS A 212 7.71 -0.27 -0.61
C LYS A 212 7.50 -1.76 -0.85
N LEU A 213 6.57 -2.38 -0.12
CA LEU A 213 6.28 -3.83 -0.21
C LEU A 213 5.70 -4.25 -1.57
N ILE A 214 4.94 -3.39 -2.25
CA ILE A 214 4.30 -3.74 -3.54
C ILE A 214 5.27 -3.68 -4.73
N GLN A 215 6.47 -3.10 -4.57
CA GLN A 215 7.43 -2.94 -5.67
C GLN A 215 7.87 -4.29 -6.28
N PRO A 216 8.27 -5.32 -5.49
CA PRO A 216 8.69 -6.59 -6.05
C PRO A 216 7.52 -7.38 -6.64
N GLU A 217 7.69 -7.95 -7.84
CA GLU A 217 6.66 -8.73 -8.51
C GLU A 217 6.22 -9.96 -7.70
N VAL A 218 7.16 -10.56 -6.97
CA VAL A 218 6.87 -11.70 -6.08
C VAL A 218 5.82 -11.33 -5.02
N THR A 219 5.83 -10.11 -4.50
CA THR A 219 4.83 -9.63 -3.53
C THR A 219 3.48 -9.39 -4.20
N GLN A 220 3.47 -8.88 -5.44
CA GLN A 220 2.24 -8.70 -6.21
C GLN A 220 1.53 -10.04 -6.43
N VAL A 221 2.29 -11.12 -6.70
CA VAL A 221 1.77 -12.48 -6.93
C VAL A 221 1.42 -13.22 -5.64
N ASN A 222 2.24 -13.12 -4.60
CA ASN A 222 2.01 -13.88 -3.36
C ASN A 222 1.06 -13.15 -2.40
N GLY A 223 1.06 -11.82 -2.43
CA GLY A 223 0.43 -10.98 -1.43
C GLY A 223 1.26 -10.88 -0.14
N ILE A 224 0.68 -10.26 0.88
CA ILE A 224 1.28 -10.06 2.20
C ILE A 224 0.43 -10.66 3.30
N VAL A 225 1.04 -10.87 4.47
CA VAL A 225 0.36 -11.19 5.73
C VAL A 225 0.59 -10.06 6.71
N ILE A 226 -0.45 -9.69 7.46
CA ILE A 226 -0.32 -8.73 8.57
C ILE A 226 -0.31 -9.52 9.88
N LEU A 227 0.63 -9.20 10.76
CA LEU A 227 0.68 -9.66 12.15
C LEU A 227 0.55 -8.43 13.05
N ALA A 228 -0.57 -8.29 13.76
CA ALA A 228 -0.84 -7.18 14.65
C ALA A 228 -0.74 -7.63 16.11
N ASP A 229 0.27 -7.13 16.82
CA ASP A 229 0.51 -7.39 18.23
C ASP A 229 -0.04 -6.26 19.11
N TYR A 230 -1.16 -6.57 19.78
CA TYR A 230 -1.85 -5.63 20.65
C TYR A 230 -1.33 -5.65 22.10
N THR A 231 -0.19 -6.30 22.36
CA THR A 231 0.44 -6.27 23.69
C THR A 231 0.64 -4.83 24.14
N GLY A 232 0.15 -4.52 25.34
CA GLY A 232 0.29 -3.20 25.95
C GLY A 232 -0.82 -2.20 25.60
N VAL A 233 -1.79 -2.56 24.73
CA VAL A 233 -2.94 -1.69 24.43
C VAL A 233 -3.96 -1.72 25.59
N GLY A 234 -4.00 -0.64 26.37
CA GLY A 234 -4.95 -0.44 27.47
C GLY A 234 -6.24 0.32 27.08
N MET A 235 -7.20 0.43 28.01
CA MET A 235 -8.49 1.12 27.78
C MET A 235 -8.33 2.60 27.42
N SER A 236 -7.33 3.29 27.98
CA SER A 236 -7.02 4.69 27.65
C SER A 236 -6.37 4.87 26.27
N GLN A 237 -5.86 3.79 25.68
CA GLN A 237 -5.23 3.75 24.35
C GLN A 237 -6.15 3.18 23.27
N ALA A 238 -7.25 2.55 23.66
CA ALA A 238 -8.34 2.17 22.79
C ALA A 238 -9.14 3.42 22.38
N SER A 239 -8.48 4.38 21.72
CA SER A 239 -9.16 5.44 21.00
C SER A 239 -9.93 4.76 19.86
N ASN A 240 -11.26 4.77 19.95
CA ASN A 240 -12.10 4.35 18.84
C ASN A 240 -11.80 5.30 17.66
N PRO A 241 -11.29 4.82 16.51
CA PRO A 241 -11.04 5.69 15.36
C PRO A 241 -12.34 6.36 14.88
N GLY A 242 -13.50 5.87 15.31
CA GLY A 242 -14.80 6.30 14.84
C GLY A 242 -15.14 5.61 13.52
N PRO A 243 -16.42 5.45 13.20
CA PRO A 243 -16.86 4.73 12.01
C PRO A 243 -16.36 5.38 10.70
N PHE A 244 -16.26 6.72 10.67
CA PHE A 244 -15.79 7.44 9.48
C PHE A 244 -14.32 7.16 9.15
N LEU A 245 -13.46 7.19 10.15
CA LEU A 245 -12.04 6.91 9.97
C LEU A 245 -11.79 5.43 9.67
N ALA A 246 -12.55 4.54 10.32
CA ALA A 246 -12.56 3.11 10.00
C ALA A 246 -12.94 2.87 8.54
N LYS A 247 -14.01 3.51 8.04
CA LYS A 247 -14.41 3.45 6.63
C LYS A 247 -13.29 3.94 5.71
N LYS A 248 -12.66 5.10 5.99
CA LYS A 248 -11.55 5.61 5.16
C LYS A 248 -10.38 4.63 5.07
N VAL A 249 -9.91 4.08 6.19
CA VAL A 249 -8.80 3.11 6.21
C VAL A 249 -9.16 1.82 5.48
N VAL A 250 -10.38 1.30 5.70
CA VAL A 250 -10.84 0.09 5.01
C VAL A 250 -10.95 0.31 3.50
N SER A 251 -11.49 1.45 3.05
CA SER A 251 -11.57 1.79 1.64
C SER A 251 -10.20 1.83 0.97
N ILE A 252 -9.18 2.41 1.62
CA ILE A 252 -7.80 2.40 1.12
C ILE A 252 -7.28 0.96 0.96
N LEU A 253 -7.41 0.14 2.00
CA LEU A 253 -6.83 -1.21 1.99
C LEU A 253 -7.52 -2.20 1.04
N GLN A 254 -8.83 -2.05 0.81
CA GLN A 254 -9.59 -2.97 -0.04
C GLN A 254 -9.64 -2.53 -1.51
N ASP A 255 -9.87 -1.24 -1.72
CA ASP A 255 -10.28 -0.71 -3.02
C ASP A 255 -9.48 0.50 -3.49
N GLY A 256 -8.56 1.02 -2.67
CA GLY A 256 -7.69 2.15 -2.99
C GLY A 256 -6.20 1.83 -2.97
N PHE A 257 -5.79 0.57 -2.87
CA PHE A 257 -4.38 0.19 -2.90
C PHE A 257 -4.17 -1.18 -3.57
N PRO A 258 -3.21 -1.34 -4.50
CA PRO A 258 -3.02 -2.57 -5.27
C PRO A 258 -2.30 -3.69 -4.51
N ILE A 259 -2.49 -3.81 -3.20
CA ILE A 259 -1.89 -4.87 -2.37
C ILE A 259 -2.89 -6.01 -2.13
N ARG A 260 -2.38 -7.24 -2.16
CA ARG A 260 -3.17 -8.43 -1.84
C ARG A 260 -2.88 -8.88 -0.41
N ILE A 261 -3.70 -8.46 0.53
CA ILE A 261 -3.65 -8.97 1.91
C ILE A 261 -4.16 -10.41 1.91
N LYS A 262 -3.40 -11.38 2.41
CA LYS A 262 -3.82 -12.80 2.45
C LYS A 262 -4.34 -13.22 3.83
N ALA A 263 -3.87 -12.59 4.91
CA ALA A 263 -4.33 -12.79 6.27
C ALA A 263 -4.00 -11.57 7.15
N VAL A 264 -4.80 -11.35 8.20
CA VAL A 264 -4.57 -10.38 9.27
C VAL A 264 -4.65 -11.15 10.59
N ASN A 265 -3.49 -11.52 11.13
CA ASN A 265 -3.33 -12.28 12.36
C ASN A 265 -3.18 -11.31 13.53
N ILE A 266 -4.08 -11.38 14.50
CA ILE A 266 -4.09 -10.46 15.65
C ILE A 266 -3.81 -11.27 16.91
N ILE A 267 -2.78 -10.86 17.64
CA ILE A 267 -2.37 -11.48 18.89
C ILE A 267 -2.47 -10.48 20.03
N ASN A 268 -2.66 -11.02 21.24
CA ASN A 268 -2.75 -10.26 22.48
C ASN A 268 -3.82 -9.15 22.41
N GLU A 269 -4.91 -9.40 21.67
CA GLU A 269 -5.98 -8.42 21.54
C GLU A 269 -6.72 -8.21 22.88
N PRO A 270 -6.92 -6.96 23.32
CA PRO A 270 -7.64 -6.69 24.55
C PRO A 270 -9.13 -7.02 24.37
N ARG A 271 -9.86 -7.24 25.47
CA ARG A 271 -11.31 -7.55 25.43
C ARG A 271 -12.12 -6.53 24.62
N ILE A 272 -11.69 -5.26 24.60
CA ILE A 272 -12.31 -4.17 23.84
C ILE A 272 -12.18 -4.33 22.31
N PHE A 273 -11.28 -5.18 21.83
CA PHE A 273 -11.07 -5.41 20.39
C PHE A 273 -12.36 -5.87 19.69
N LYS A 274 -13.22 -6.62 20.38
CA LYS A 274 -14.55 -6.98 19.83
C LYS A 274 -15.38 -5.76 19.45
N GLY A 275 -15.34 -4.70 20.25
CA GLY A 275 -16.02 -3.44 19.96
C GLY A 275 -15.37 -2.70 18.77
N ILE A 276 -14.04 -2.66 18.72
CA ILE A 276 -13.30 -2.08 17.58
C ILE A 276 -13.65 -2.82 16.29
N PHE A 277 -13.64 -4.16 16.32
CA PHE A 277 -13.97 -4.98 15.17
C PHE A 277 -15.43 -4.82 14.75
N ALA A 278 -16.38 -4.67 15.69
CA ALA A 278 -17.77 -4.39 15.36
C ALA A 278 -17.98 -3.07 14.61
N ILE A 279 -17.08 -2.10 14.78
CA ILE A 279 -17.11 -0.82 14.05
C ILE A 279 -16.49 -0.96 12.66
N ILE A 280 -15.44 -1.76 12.52
CA ILE A 280 -14.72 -1.95 11.25
C ILE A 280 -15.48 -2.94 10.33
N LYS A 281 -16.03 -4.02 10.90
CA LYS A 281 -16.65 -5.14 10.18
C LYS A 281 -17.72 -4.72 9.16
N PRO A 282 -18.64 -3.76 9.42
CA PRO A 282 -19.64 -3.33 8.44
C PRO A 282 -19.05 -2.76 7.16
N PHE A 283 -17.80 -2.30 7.17
CA PHE A 283 -17.11 -1.78 5.99
C PHE A 283 -16.26 -2.84 5.28
N LEU A 284 -16.05 -4.00 5.89
CA LEU A 284 -15.25 -5.08 5.31
C LEU A 284 -16.07 -5.87 4.30
N LYS A 285 -15.49 -6.11 3.12
CA LYS A 285 -16.02 -7.12 2.19
C LYS A 285 -15.87 -8.50 2.83
N GLU A 286 -16.78 -9.44 2.53
CA GLU A 286 -16.78 -10.80 3.11
C GLU A 286 -15.40 -11.46 3.04
N LYS A 287 -14.80 -11.48 1.84
CA LYS A 287 -13.44 -11.98 1.60
C LYS A 287 -12.35 -11.35 2.48
N MET A 288 -12.51 -10.08 2.87
CA MET A 288 -11.57 -9.39 3.75
C MET A 288 -11.88 -9.66 5.21
N ALA A 289 -13.16 -9.73 5.61
CA ALA A 289 -13.56 -10.10 6.96
C ALA A 289 -13.07 -11.51 7.34
N GLU A 290 -13.15 -12.47 6.41
CA GLU A 290 -12.65 -13.85 6.58
C GLU A 290 -11.13 -13.94 6.78
N ARG A 291 -10.38 -12.89 6.43
CA ARG A 291 -8.92 -12.85 6.59
C ARG A 291 -8.48 -12.45 7.99
N TYR A 292 -9.38 -11.94 8.82
CA TYR A 292 -9.07 -11.58 10.21
C TYR A 292 -9.10 -12.82 11.09
N VAL A 293 -7.99 -13.09 11.77
CA VAL A 293 -7.86 -14.19 12.72
C VAL A 293 -7.41 -13.62 14.07
N LEU A 294 -8.22 -13.86 15.11
CA LEU A 294 -7.89 -13.49 16.48
C LEU A 294 -7.31 -14.71 17.19
N HIS A 295 -6.10 -14.57 17.73
CA HIS A 295 -5.39 -15.66 18.40
C HIS A 295 -5.44 -15.54 19.93
N GLY A 296 -5.85 -14.40 20.48
CA GLY A 296 -5.71 -14.13 21.91
C GLY A 296 -4.25 -14.21 22.33
N SER A 297 -4.02 -14.87 23.46
CA SER A 297 -2.67 -15.14 23.99
C SER A 297 -2.15 -16.55 23.68
N ASP A 298 -2.79 -17.31 22.76
CA ASP A 298 -2.37 -18.67 22.42
C ASP A 298 -1.35 -18.67 21.26
N PRO A 299 -0.05 -18.88 21.52
CA PRO A 299 0.96 -18.91 20.47
C PRO A 299 0.76 -20.09 19.50
N ARG A 300 0.09 -21.17 19.92
CA ARG A 300 -0.19 -22.33 19.05
C ARG A 300 -1.18 -21.96 17.95
N SER A 301 -2.17 -21.13 18.24
CA SER A 301 -3.11 -20.59 17.25
C SER A 301 -2.38 -19.78 16.17
N LEU A 302 -1.44 -18.92 16.58
CA LEU A 302 -0.60 -18.18 15.63
C LEU A 302 0.26 -19.13 14.79
N HIS A 303 0.90 -20.13 15.41
CA HIS A 303 1.79 -21.06 14.70
C HIS A 303 1.10 -21.97 13.68
N ARG A 304 -0.23 -22.12 13.75
CA ARG A 304 -1.02 -22.79 12.69
C ARG A 304 -1.12 -21.95 11.42
N HIS A 305 -0.96 -20.63 11.53
CA HIS A 305 -1.12 -19.68 10.42
C HIS A 305 0.22 -19.11 9.94
N ILE A 306 1.17 -18.89 10.86
CA ILE A 306 2.51 -18.41 10.55
C ILE A 306 3.55 -19.35 11.19
N PRO A 307 4.40 -20.03 10.39
CA PRO A 307 5.37 -20.99 10.92
C PRO A 307 6.40 -20.37 11.87
N ARG A 308 6.86 -21.19 12.82
CA ARG A 308 7.91 -20.79 13.78
C ARG A 308 9.23 -20.42 13.12
N SER A 309 9.55 -21.01 11.96
CA SER A 309 10.80 -20.77 11.23
C SER A 309 10.94 -19.35 10.71
N VAL A 310 9.83 -18.62 10.53
CA VAL A 310 9.84 -17.24 9.99
C VAL A 310 9.48 -16.20 11.06
N LEU A 311 9.00 -16.64 12.22
CA LEU A 311 8.67 -15.75 13.34
C LEU A 311 9.89 -15.46 14.22
N PRO A 312 10.02 -14.24 14.74
CA PRO A 312 10.94 -13.90 15.81
C PRO A 312 10.66 -14.64 17.12
N GLN A 313 11.65 -14.66 18.02
CA GLN A 313 11.55 -15.26 19.36
C GLN A 313 10.43 -14.62 20.20
N GLU A 314 10.21 -13.31 20.05
CA GLU A 314 9.15 -12.55 20.74
C GLU A 314 7.74 -13.08 20.41
N TYR A 315 7.60 -13.76 19.26
CA TYR A 315 6.35 -14.36 18.80
C TYR A 315 6.40 -15.89 18.82
N GLY A 316 7.29 -16.48 19.63
CA GLY A 316 7.41 -17.94 19.82
C GLY A 316 8.13 -18.68 18.68
N GLY A 317 8.74 -17.93 17.76
CA GLY A 317 9.46 -18.48 16.62
C GLY A 317 10.94 -18.76 16.88
N THR A 318 11.67 -18.96 15.78
CA THR A 318 13.06 -19.42 15.73
C THR A 318 13.92 -18.58 14.78
N ALA A 319 13.36 -17.54 14.16
CA ALA A 319 14.03 -16.68 13.18
C ALA A 319 14.93 -15.59 13.81
N GLY A 320 15.42 -15.81 15.03
CA GLY A 320 16.19 -14.83 15.80
C GLY A 320 15.32 -13.77 16.49
N GLN A 321 15.94 -12.66 16.88
CA GLN A 321 15.28 -11.54 17.56
C GLN A 321 14.59 -10.62 16.55
N LEU A 322 13.52 -9.95 17.00
CA LEU A 322 12.78 -9.00 16.18
C LEU A 322 13.61 -7.73 15.92
N ASP A 323 14.08 -7.56 14.68
CA ASP A 323 14.73 -6.32 14.23
C ASP A 323 13.69 -5.26 13.84
N MET A 324 13.65 -4.18 14.61
CA MET A 324 12.78 -3.03 14.37
C MET A 324 13.45 -1.93 13.54
N CYS A 325 14.77 -1.98 13.41
CA CYS A 325 15.57 -0.94 12.78
C CYS A 325 15.81 -1.22 11.30
N ALA A 326 16.00 -2.48 10.89
CA ALA A 326 16.31 -2.82 9.50
C ALA A 326 15.29 -2.23 8.51
N TRP A 327 14.00 -2.45 8.75
CA TRP A 327 12.94 -1.91 7.88
C TRP A 327 12.84 -0.39 7.95
N SER A 328 13.01 0.20 9.13
CA SER A 328 13.04 1.66 9.29
C SER A 328 14.17 2.30 8.49
N ARG A 329 15.38 1.71 8.53
CA ARG A 329 16.53 2.19 7.75
C ARG A 329 16.25 2.06 6.26
N LEU A 330 15.75 0.92 5.82
CA LEU A 330 15.38 0.71 4.41
C LEU A 330 14.39 1.77 3.91
N LEU A 331 13.35 2.09 4.70
CA LEU A 331 12.41 3.14 4.33
C LEU A 331 13.09 4.51 4.25
N LEU A 332 13.89 4.89 5.25
CA LEU A 332 14.62 6.16 5.27
C LEU A 332 15.61 6.27 4.11
N ASP A 333 16.33 5.20 3.79
CA ASP A 333 17.27 5.14 2.66
C ASP A 333 16.55 5.21 1.30
N SER A 334 15.24 4.97 1.26
CA SER A 334 14.40 5.06 0.06
C SER A 334 13.66 6.41 -0.04
N GLU A 335 14.03 7.43 0.74
CA GLU A 335 13.27 8.68 0.85
C GLU A 335 13.06 9.40 -0.49
N GLU A 336 14.06 9.42 -1.37
CA GLU A 336 13.95 10.05 -2.69
C GLU A 336 12.84 9.44 -3.56
N GLU A 337 12.63 8.12 -3.49
CA GLU A 337 11.55 7.44 -4.22
C GLU A 337 10.18 8.00 -3.83
N PHE A 338 9.98 8.28 -2.54
CA PHE A 338 8.73 8.81 -2.01
C PHE A 338 8.56 10.30 -2.29
N ILE A 339 9.65 11.07 -2.33
CA ILE A 339 9.61 12.48 -2.74
C ILE A 339 9.14 12.61 -4.19
N VAL A 340 9.64 11.74 -5.08
CA VAL A 340 9.25 11.72 -6.49
C VAL A 340 7.77 11.34 -6.67
N GLU A 341 7.25 10.42 -5.86
CA GLU A 341 5.86 9.97 -6.00
C GLU A 341 4.84 10.88 -5.28
N PHE A 342 5.15 11.37 -4.08
CA PHE A 342 4.16 11.99 -3.18
C PHE A 342 4.39 13.48 -2.89
N CYS A 343 5.52 14.05 -3.29
CA CYS A 343 5.87 15.45 -2.97
C CYS A 343 5.92 16.36 -4.20
N GLN A 344 5.51 15.84 -5.36
CA GLN A 344 5.35 16.61 -6.60
C GLN A 344 4.00 17.37 -6.59
N PRO A 345 3.80 18.39 -7.45
CA PRO A 345 2.51 19.06 -7.60
C PRO A 345 1.37 18.05 -7.86
N ASP A 346 0.17 18.33 -7.32
CA ASP A 346 -0.94 17.37 -7.30
C ASP A 346 -1.21 16.79 -8.69
N PRO A 347 -1.05 15.46 -8.88
CA PRO A 347 -1.30 14.84 -10.17
C PRO A 347 -2.77 14.96 -10.63
N LEU A 348 -3.66 15.38 -9.73
CA LEU A 348 -5.10 15.54 -9.92
C LEU A 348 -5.54 17.01 -9.98
N GLU A 349 -4.59 17.94 -10.12
CA GLU A 349 -4.88 19.36 -10.31
C GLU A 349 -5.73 19.55 -11.58
N GLY A 350 -7.00 19.97 -11.40
CA GLY A 350 -7.97 20.14 -12.48
C GLY A 350 -8.79 18.90 -12.87
N VAL A 351 -8.56 17.73 -12.25
CA VAL A 351 -9.36 16.51 -12.50
C VAL A 351 -10.61 16.50 -11.60
N VAL A 352 -11.79 16.45 -12.22
CA VAL A 352 -13.09 16.26 -11.55
C VAL A 352 -13.42 14.77 -11.59
N PHE A 353 -13.52 14.13 -10.42
CA PHE A 353 -13.98 12.76 -10.33
C PHE A 353 -15.51 12.72 -10.28
N PRO A 354 -16.17 11.65 -10.78
CA PRO A 354 -17.61 11.46 -10.59
C PRO A 354 -17.97 11.39 -9.10
N ASP A 355 -19.14 11.92 -8.71
CA ASP A 355 -19.68 11.94 -7.32
C ASP A 355 -19.87 10.54 -6.69
N SER A 356 -19.63 9.46 -7.44
CA SER A 356 -19.76 8.07 -6.98
C SER A 356 -18.46 7.48 -6.40
N MET A 357 -17.38 8.27 -6.27
CA MET A 357 -16.10 7.79 -5.74
C MET A 357 -16.13 7.54 -4.23
N LEU A 358 -15.36 6.53 -3.79
CA LEU A 358 -15.39 5.97 -2.42
C LEU A 358 -15.10 6.96 -1.26
N PHE A 359 -14.69 8.19 -1.56
CA PHE A 359 -14.10 9.10 -0.59
C PHE A 359 -14.78 10.48 -0.49
N ASP A 360 -16.03 10.61 -0.94
CA ASP A 360 -16.78 11.85 -0.71
C ASP A 360 -17.09 12.06 0.78
N GLY A 361 -16.63 13.21 1.28
CA GLY A 361 -17.10 13.82 2.51
C GLY A 361 -18.24 14.79 2.19
N GLU A 362 -19.36 14.59 2.87
CA GLU A 362 -20.50 15.51 3.02
C GLU A 362 -20.76 16.53 1.88
N GLN A 363 -21.68 16.17 0.99
CA GLN A 363 -22.79 17.09 0.69
C GLN A 363 -24.10 16.42 1.13
N ALA A 364 -24.90 17.19 1.88
CA ALA A 364 -26.18 16.76 2.42
C ALA A 364 -27.19 16.49 1.29
N GLY A 365 -27.87 15.34 1.35
CA GLY A 365 -29.03 15.04 0.50
C GLY A 365 -29.19 13.55 0.29
N GLY A 366 -30.22 12.96 0.89
CA GLY A 366 -30.42 11.51 0.89
C GLY A 366 -31.03 10.96 -0.41
N GLY A 367 -30.98 9.62 -0.50
CA GLY A 367 -31.92 8.80 -1.25
C GLY A 367 -31.42 8.27 -2.59
N GLN A 368 -31.35 6.93 -2.65
CA GLN A 368 -31.43 6.05 -3.83
C GLN A 368 -30.40 6.25 -4.95
N ASP A 369 -29.51 5.27 -5.14
CA ASP A 369 -29.25 4.76 -6.49
C ASP A 369 -28.42 3.45 -6.46
N GLU A 370 -29.08 2.31 -6.75
CA GLU A 370 -28.41 1.07 -7.20
C GLU A 370 -28.66 0.79 -8.70
N ASP A 371 -29.36 1.67 -9.43
CA ASP A 371 -29.77 1.40 -10.82
C ASP A 371 -29.01 2.19 -11.91
N THR A 372 -28.09 3.08 -11.56
CA THR A 372 -27.46 4.00 -12.54
C THR A 372 -26.44 3.33 -13.47
N PHE A 373 -25.85 2.18 -13.09
CA PHE A 373 -24.78 1.55 -13.89
C PHE A 373 -25.26 0.57 -14.98
N ARG A 374 -26.55 0.24 -15.06
CA ARG A 374 -27.10 -0.51 -16.20
C ARG A 374 -27.35 0.37 -17.43
N GLY A 375 -27.52 1.69 -17.25
CA GLY A 375 -27.85 2.62 -18.34
C GLY A 375 -26.69 2.90 -19.30
N LEU A 376 -25.44 2.80 -18.84
CA LEU A 376 -24.25 3.12 -19.64
C LEU A 376 -23.76 1.99 -20.57
N ARG A 377 -24.36 0.78 -20.49
CA ARG A 377 -23.95 -0.38 -21.30
C ARG A 377 -24.66 -0.52 -22.65
N SER A 378 -25.63 0.33 -22.98
CA SER A 378 -26.49 0.11 -24.15
C SER A 378 -26.20 0.97 -25.38
N GLN A 379 -25.11 1.76 -25.42
CA GLN A 379 -24.84 2.66 -26.56
C GLN A 379 -23.44 2.56 -27.20
N LEU A 380 -22.62 1.56 -26.85
CA LEU A 380 -21.26 1.44 -27.40
C LEU A 380 -20.95 0.08 -28.08
N TYR A 381 -21.96 -0.66 -28.53
CA TYR A 381 -21.79 -1.84 -29.38
C TYR A 381 -22.57 -1.76 -30.70
N TYR A 382 -22.46 -0.62 -31.39
CA TYR A 382 -22.63 -0.56 -32.83
C TYR A 382 -21.51 0.30 -33.42
N CYS A 383 -20.81 -0.29 -34.40
CA CYS A 383 -19.71 0.23 -35.23
C CYS A 383 -18.31 -0.30 -34.84
N TYR A 384 -17.82 -1.15 -35.75
CA TYR A 384 -16.53 -1.84 -35.91
C TYR A 384 -16.37 -3.20 -35.23
#